data_AF-A0A952WDT9-F1
#
_entry.id   AF-A0A952WDT9-F1
#
_cell.length_a   1.000
_cell.length_b   1.000
_cell.length_c   1.000
_cell.angle_alpha   90.00
_cell.angle_beta   90.00
_cell.angle_gamma   90.00
#
_symmetry.space_group_name_H-M   'P 1'
#
loop_
_entity.id
_entity.type
_entity.pdbx_description
1 polymer ?
#
loop_
_entity_poly.entity_id
_entity_poly.type
_entity_poly.pdbx_seq_one_letter_code
_entity_poly.pdbx_strand_id
1 'polypeptide(L)' 'MNFEVQGVEFPTENEAIQHTCASGRGHAIRISGKNMVIEKAEADRIAALGACFAYLTLLDLPDGSTRIVTVPVN' A
#
# COMPACT_ATOMS: atom_id res chain seq x y z
N MET A 1 -12.73 -15.78 3.21
CA MET A 1 -13.30 -15.13 2.01
C MET A 1 -12.15 -14.98 1.03
N ASN A 2 -12.17 -15.65 -0.12
CA ASN A 2 -11.14 -15.49 -1.14
C ASN A 2 -11.57 -14.39 -2.11
N PHE A 3 -10.75 -13.36 -2.26
CA PHE A 3 -10.89 -12.34 -3.29
C PHE A 3 -9.53 -12.15 -3.96
N GLU A 4 -9.53 -11.94 -5.26
CA GLU A 4 -8.31 -11.59 -5.99
C GLU A 4 -8.09 -10.08 -5.89
N VAL A 5 -6.84 -9.69 -5.64
CA VAL A 5 -6.41 -8.28 -5.62
C VAL A 5 -5.64 -8.00 -6.90
N GLN A 6 -6.08 -7.00 -7.65
CA GLN A 6 -5.41 -6.57 -8.87
C GLN A 6 -4.32 -5.56 -8.53
N GLY A 7 -3.05 -5.97 -8.70
CA GLY A 7 -1.91 -5.10 -8.45
C GLY A 7 -0.59 -5.76 -8.76
N VAL A 8 0.47 -5.03 -8.47
CA VAL A 8 1.85 -5.50 -8.59
C VAL A 8 2.37 -5.80 -7.19
N GLU A 9 2.77 -7.05 -6.95
CA GLU A 9 3.37 -7.48 -5.68
C GLU A 9 4.87 -7.13 -5.65
N PHE A 10 5.35 -6.69 -4.48
CA PHE A 10 6.74 -6.35 -4.25
C PHE A 10 7.29 -7.11 -3.03
N PRO A 11 8.57 -7.54 -3.08
CA PRO A 11 9.25 -8.17 -1.95
C PRO A 11 9.29 -7.30 -0.68
N THR A 12 9.46 -5.98 -0.81
CA THR A 12 9.62 -5.07 0.32
C THR A 12 8.68 -3.87 0.24
N GLU A 13 8.41 -3.24 1.39
CA GLU A 13 7.64 -1.99 1.44
C GLU A 13 8.30 -0.89 0.62
N ASN A 14 9.63 -0.80 0.73
CA ASN A 14 10.42 0.22 0.06
C ASN A 14 10.27 0.12 -1.45
N GLU A 15 10.32 -1.09 -2.01
CA GLU A 15 10.13 -1.29 -3.45
C GLU A 15 8.72 -0.90 -3.91
N ALA A 16 7.69 -1.25 -3.14
CA ALA A 16 6.31 -0.84 -3.45
C ALA A 16 6.17 0.70 -3.44
N ILE A 17 6.70 1.36 -2.42
CA ILE A 17 6.68 2.82 -2.31
C ILE A 17 7.48 3.46 -3.44
N GLN A 18 8.71 3.00 -3.70
CA GLN A 18 9.55 3.51 -4.79
C GLN A 18 8.85 3.39 -6.13
N HIS A 19 8.12 2.30 -6.37
CA HIS A 19 7.34 2.14 -7.58
C HIS A 19 6.25 3.22 -7.71
N THR A 20 5.52 3.52 -6.62
CA THR A 20 4.53 4.62 -6.64
C THR A 20 5.17 5.98 -6.87
N CYS A 21 6.32 6.26 -6.24
CA CYS A 21 7.04 7.51 -6.43
C CYS A 21 7.59 7.67 -7.84
N ALA A 22 8.17 6.60 -8.42
CA ALA A 22 8.78 6.64 -9.74
C ALA A 22 7.73 6.68 -10.87
N SER A 23 6.62 5.95 -10.72
CA SER A 23 5.55 5.91 -11.72
C SER A 23 4.59 7.10 -11.62
N GLY A 24 4.51 7.74 -10.44
CA GLY A 24 3.49 8.75 -10.12
C GLY A 24 2.06 8.18 -10.08
N ARG A 25 1.91 6.85 -9.98
CA ARG A 25 0.63 6.14 -10.05
C ARG A 25 0.52 5.04 -9.00
N GLY A 26 -0.73 4.63 -8.74
CA GLY A 26 -1.04 3.58 -7.78
C GLY A 26 -0.81 4.00 -6.32
N HIS A 27 -1.20 3.11 -5.41
CA HIS A 27 -1.06 3.26 -3.98
C HIS A 27 -0.38 2.01 -3.42
N ALA A 28 0.70 2.20 -2.68
CA ALA A 28 1.37 1.12 -1.98
C ALA A 28 0.53 0.73 -0.76
N ILE A 29 0.23 -0.56 -0.64
CA ILE A 29 -0.54 -1.13 0.47
C ILE A 29 0.14 -2.38 1.01
N ARG A 30 -0.22 -2.75 2.23
CA ARG A 30 0.02 -4.06 2.80
C ARG A 30 -1.30 -4.78 3.05
N ILE A 31 -1.42 -5.99 2.53
CA ILE A 31 -2.59 -6.84 2.70
C ILE A 31 -2.15 -8.28 2.91
N SER A 32 -2.66 -8.95 3.94
CA SER A 32 -2.32 -10.34 4.25
C SER A 32 -0.80 -10.63 4.29
N GLY A 33 -0.01 -9.68 4.78
CA GLY A 33 1.46 -9.78 4.85
C GLY A 33 2.21 -9.51 3.54
N LYS A 34 1.51 -9.21 2.44
CA LYS A 34 2.09 -8.88 1.13
C LYS A 34 2.12 -7.38 0.90
N ASN A 35 3.20 -6.89 0.27
CA ASN A 35 3.30 -5.50 -0.17
C ASN A 35 2.86 -5.43 -1.64
N MET A 36 1.92 -4.55 -1.94
CA MET A 36 1.36 -4.43 -3.29
C MET A 36 1.18 -2.96 -3.67
N VAL A 37 1.29 -2.67 -4.96
CA VAL A 37 0.80 -1.42 -5.55
C VAL A 37 -0.49 -1.69 -6.29
N ILE A 38 -1.56 -0.98 -5.91
CA ILE A 38 -2.89 -1.11 -6.49
C ILE A 38 -3.41 0.26 -6.94
N GLU A 39 -4.34 0.28 -7.89
CA GLU A 39 -5.04 1.51 -8.26
C GLU A 39 -6.05 1.92 -7.18
N LYS A 40 -6.40 3.21 -7.09
CA LYS A 40 -7.34 3.69 -6.07
C LYS A 40 -8.70 2.97 -6.12
N ALA A 41 -9.22 2.76 -7.33
CA ALA A 41 -10.50 2.07 -7.53
C ALA A 41 -10.49 0.64 -6.97
N GLU A 42 -9.33 -0.03 -7.04
CA GLU A 42 -9.17 -1.36 -6.46
C GLU A 42 -9.12 -1.30 -4.93
N ALA A 43 -8.43 -0.31 -4.36
CA ALA A 43 -8.40 -0.08 -2.91
C ALA A 43 -9.80 0.16 -2.35
N ASP A 44 -10.60 0.99 -3.04
CA ASP A 44 -11.98 1.28 -2.67
C ASP A 44 -12.86 0.02 -2.80
N ARG A 45 -12.65 -0.82 -3.83
CA ARG A 45 -13.36 -2.11 -4.01
C ARG A 45 -13.07 -3.08 -2.87
N ILE A 46 -11.80 -3.31 -2.51
CA ILE A 46 -11.45 -4.25 -1.43
C ILE A 46 -11.87 -3.73 -0.06
N ALA A 47 -11.85 -2.41 0.17
CA ALA A 47 -12.39 -1.80 1.37
C ALA A 47 -13.91 -2.04 1.48
N ALA A 48 -14.66 -1.90 0.38
CA ALA A 48 -16.09 -2.17 0.34
C ALA A 48 -16.44 -3.65 0.57
N LEU A 49 -15.52 -4.56 0.24
CA LEU A 49 -15.63 -5.99 0.56
C LEU A 49 -15.32 -6.31 2.04
N GLY A 50 -14.94 -5.31 2.84
CA GLY A 50 -14.57 -5.48 4.24
C GLY A 50 -13.19 -6.12 4.44
N ALA A 51 -12.31 -6.07 3.43
CA ALA A 51 -10.95 -6.54 3.57
C ALA A 51 -10.11 -5.56 4.41
N CYS A 52 -9.37 -6.09 5.38
CA CYS A 52 -8.39 -5.33 6.15
C CYS A 52 -7.09 -5.19 5.35
N PHE A 53 -6.65 -3.95 5.14
CA PHE A 53 -5.34 -3.65 4.56
C PHE A 53 -4.80 -2.36 5.17
N ALA A 54 -3.56 -1.98 4.86
CA ALA A 54 -3.02 -0.70 5.28
C ALA A 54 -2.31 -0.01 4.12
N TYR A 55 -2.44 1.30 4.00
CA TYR A 55 -1.59 2.08 3.11
C TYR A 55 -0.17 2.15 3.66
N LEU A 56 0.81 2.07 2.77
CA LEU A 56 2.23 2.30 3.07
C LEU A 56 2.57 3.75 2.73
N THR A 57 3.11 4.48 3.69
CA THR A 57 3.41 5.91 3.52
C THR A 57 4.77 6.25 4.13
N LEU A 58 5.53 7.10 3.44
CA LEU A 58 6.73 7.71 3.99
C LEU A 58 6.34 8.89 4.87
N LEU A 59 6.80 8.87 6.12
CA LEU A 59 6.64 9.96 7.07
C LEU A 59 8.02 10.55 7.35
N ASP A 60 8.19 11.82 7.01
CA ASP A 60 9.36 12.59 7.40
C ASP A 60 9.20 13.07 8.86
N LEU A 61 10.21 12.80 9.67
CA LEU A 61 10.26 13.16 11.07
C LEU A 61 10.99 14.51 11.28
N PRO A 62 10.73 15.22 12.40
CA PRO A 62 11.39 16.49 12.68
C PRO A 62 12.93 16.43 12.77
N ASP A 63 13.49 15.25 13.00
CA ASP A 63 14.93 15.00 13.04
C ASP A 63 15.56 14.82 11.64
N GLY A 64 14.75 14.94 10.57
CA GLY A 64 15.18 14.76 9.19
C GLY A 64 15.27 13.31 8.73
N SER A 65 14.90 12.34 9.57
CA SER A 65 14.80 10.93 9.16
C SER A 65 13.42 10.62 8.55
N THR A 66 13.37 9.64 7.65
CA THR A 66 12.12 9.14 7.07
C THR A 66 11.80 7.76 7.62
N ARG A 67 10.53 7.50 7.92
CA ARG A 67 10.03 6.18 8.32
C ARG A 67 8.87 5.73 7.44
N ILE A 68 8.80 4.43 7.18
CA ILE A 68 7.59 3.85 6.59
C ILE A 68 6.59 3.61 7.72
N VAL A 69 5.39 4.15 7.56
CA VAL A 69 4.26 3.94 8.46
C VAL A 69 3.12 3.25 7.70
N THR A 70 2.28 2.55 8.46
CA THR A 70 1.07 1.91 7.96
C THR A 70 -0.16 2.69 8.42
N VAL A 71 -1.04 3.06 7.50
CA VAL A 71 -2.36 3.63 7.81
C VAL A 71 -3.42 2.55 7.58
N PRO A 72 -4.00 1.96 8.63
CA PRO A 72 -4.96 0.86 8.48
C PRO A 72 -6.26 1.33 7.84
N VAL A 73 -6.85 0.44 7.04
CA VAL A 73 -8.18 0.57 6.44
C VAL A 73 -8.94 -0.72 6.77
N ASN A 74 -10.00 -0.54 7.56
CA ASN A 74 -10.86 -1.58 8.14
C ASN A 74 -10.17 -2.54 9.10
#